data_AF-A0A7Y1TEM8-F1
#
_entry.id   AF-A0A7Y1TEM8-F1
#
_cell.length_a   1.000
_cell.length_b   1.000
_cell.length_c   1.000
_cell.angle_alpha   90.00
_cell.angle_beta   90.00
_cell.angle_gamma   90.00
#
_symmetry.space_group_name_H-M   'P 1'
#
loop_
_entity.id
_entity.type
_entity.pdbx_description
1 polymer ?
#
loop_
_entity_poly.entity_id
_entity_poly.type
_entity_poly.pdbx_seq_one_letter_code
_entity_poly.pdbx_strand_id
1 'polypeptide(L)'
;MTINSRALFQLFKYTIYVLLAMNVYWFFAEESAAAVLQFSNGVEAGDLIEAFSATIDTAAWVVLLLMFELETYVLEDRHFTNKITWTLHGLRALCYAFIVYAFYGYIANLDFLYETTTLPGIVDVCSLSPGTWSWAVTLDDYAEITAANCATFTDAPILYQFKDMMAVVDSQGLKDIQYLAWVDVINAGVWLLVVLVLEIDVRLQERNRFEGLALRLSNVAKVVLYSLLLLAAIYWGLKGDFVDFWDAFLWLVAFVFIELNVFEWRQEEKQALAADPL
;
A
#
# COMPACT_ATOMS: atom_id res chain seq x y z
N MET A 1 -17.69 13.73 -32.86
CA MET A 1 -17.01 14.37 -31.72
C MET A 1 -15.69 13.62 -31.53
N THR A 2 -14.63 14.08 -32.18
CA THR A 2 -13.30 13.45 -32.07
C THR A 2 -12.70 13.89 -30.74
N ILE A 3 -12.84 13.06 -29.71
CA ILE A 3 -12.17 13.30 -28.43
C ILE A 3 -10.66 13.36 -28.71
N ASN A 4 -10.03 14.47 -28.37
CA ASN A 4 -8.59 14.64 -28.52
C ASN A 4 -7.90 13.64 -27.58
N SER A 5 -7.23 12.63 -28.16
CA SER A 5 -6.58 11.53 -27.42
C SER A 5 -5.70 12.03 -26.26
N ARG A 6 -5.03 13.18 -26.45
CA ARG A 6 -4.20 13.82 -25.42
C ARG A 6 -5.02 14.35 -24.24
N ALA A 7 -6.18 14.95 -24.48
CA ALA A 7 -7.04 15.47 -23.42
C ALA A 7 -7.68 14.34 -22.61
N LEU A 8 -8.05 13.24 -23.29
CA LEU A 8 -8.57 12.04 -22.63
C LEU A 8 -7.51 11.39 -21.74
N PHE A 9 -6.27 11.28 -22.23
CA PHE A 9 -5.15 10.76 -21.44
C PHE A 9 -4.85 11.61 -20.20
N GLN A 10 -4.85 12.94 -20.33
CA GLN A 10 -4.64 13.85 -19.20
C GLN A 10 -5.78 13.76 -18.18
N LEU A 11 -7.03 13.70 -18.64
CA LEU A 11 -8.18 13.51 -17.77
C LEU A 11 -8.07 12.18 -16.99
N PHE A 12 -7.74 11.09 -17.68
CA PHE A 12 -7.54 9.79 -17.06
C PHE A 12 -6.43 9.84 -16.00
N LYS A 13 -5.26 10.38 -16.34
CA LYS A 13 -4.12 10.48 -15.42
C LYS A 13 -4.47 11.26 -14.15
N TYR A 14 -5.04 12.46 -14.28
CA TYR A 14 -5.41 13.25 -13.11
C TYR A 14 -6.58 12.64 -12.33
N THR A 15 -7.45 11.86 -12.98
CA THR A 15 -8.46 11.07 -12.28
C THR A 15 -7.80 10.04 -11.36
N ILE A 16 -6.83 9.28 -11.86
CA ILE A 16 -6.05 8.32 -11.04
C ILE A 16 -5.37 9.04 -9.88
N TYR A 17 -4.77 10.22 -10.10
CA TYR A 17 -4.06 10.94 -9.04
C TYR A 17 -5.01 11.42 -7.93
N VAL A 18 -6.20 11.92 -8.32
CA VAL A 18 -7.22 12.31 -7.35
C VAL A 18 -7.74 11.10 -6.59
N LEU A 19 -7.97 9.97 -7.26
CA LEU A 19 -8.40 8.74 -6.62
C LEU A 19 -7.36 8.24 -5.60
N LEU A 20 -6.09 8.17 -5.97
CA LEU A 20 -5.00 7.79 -5.06
C LEU A 20 -4.87 8.77 -3.88
N ALA A 21 -5.04 10.07 -4.12
CA ALA A 21 -5.04 11.07 -3.04
C ALA A 21 -6.24 10.91 -2.09
N MET A 22 -7.39 10.45 -2.58
CA MET A 22 -8.54 10.13 -1.73
C MET A 22 -8.31 8.88 -0.88
N ASN A 23 -7.58 7.88 -1.39
CA ASN A 23 -7.26 6.68 -0.61
C ASN A 23 -6.52 7.02 0.69
N VAL A 24 -5.66 8.05 0.68
CA VAL A 24 -5.00 8.55 1.91
C VAL A 24 -6.02 8.92 2.99
N TYR A 25 -7.15 9.51 2.61
CA TYR A 25 -8.21 9.84 3.55
C TYR A 25 -8.99 8.60 4.01
N TRP A 26 -9.23 7.63 3.12
CA TRP A 26 -9.94 6.41 3.47
C TRP A 26 -9.13 5.54 4.44
N PHE A 27 -7.85 5.31 4.16
CA PHE A 27 -6.95 4.63 5.10
C PHE A 27 -6.89 5.37 6.44
N PHE A 28 -6.79 6.70 6.43
CA PHE A 28 -6.77 7.48 7.67
C PHE A 28 -8.06 7.29 8.47
N ALA A 29 -9.21 7.23 7.80
CA ALA A 29 -10.48 7.03 8.47
C ALA A 29 -10.57 5.63 9.13
N GLU A 30 -10.17 4.58 8.42
CA GLU A 30 -10.16 3.20 8.93
C GLU A 30 -9.17 3.02 10.07
N GLU A 31 -7.91 3.42 9.86
CA GLU A 31 -6.87 3.34 10.88
C GLU A 31 -7.21 4.19 12.11
N SER A 32 -7.87 5.35 11.93
CA SER A 32 -8.33 6.15 13.08
C SER A 32 -9.43 5.46 13.90
N ALA A 33 -10.29 4.67 13.25
CA ALA A 33 -11.34 3.90 13.93
C ALA A 33 -10.74 2.71 14.71
N ALA A 34 -9.79 1.99 14.09
CA ALA A 34 -9.05 0.92 14.74
C ALA A 34 -8.19 1.43 15.92
N ALA A 35 -7.52 2.56 15.75
CA ALA A 35 -6.61 3.14 16.75
C ALA A 35 -7.32 3.49 18.07
N VAL A 36 -8.62 3.81 18.06
CA VAL A 36 -9.39 4.06 19.29
C VAL A 36 -9.45 2.81 20.18
N LEU A 37 -9.45 1.62 19.58
CA LEU A 37 -9.47 0.34 20.29
C LEU A 37 -8.06 -0.15 20.65
N GLN A 38 -7.08 0.06 19.76
CA GLN A 38 -5.69 -0.38 19.95
C GLN A 38 -4.94 0.50 20.95
N PHE A 39 -5.18 1.82 20.92
CA PHE A 39 -4.45 2.81 21.72
C PHE A 39 -5.39 3.53 22.71
N SER A 40 -5.70 2.86 23.83
CA SER A 40 -6.65 3.36 24.85
C SER A 40 -6.29 4.73 25.46
N ASN A 41 -5.00 5.12 25.48
CA ASN A 41 -4.53 6.42 25.97
C ASN A 41 -4.26 7.45 24.85
N GLY A 42 -4.64 7.12 23.61
CA GLY A 42 -4.26 7.86 22.40
C GLY A 42 -2.93 7.37 21.83
N VAL A 43 -2.66 7.76 20.58
CA VAL A 43 -1.46 7.37 19.84
C VAL A 43 -0.29 8.27 20.23
N GLU A 44 0.76 7.70 20.82
CA GLU A 44 1.99 8.44 21.12
C GLU A 44 2.80 8.69 19.84
N ALA A 45 3.71 9.66 19.88
CA ALA A 45 4.53 10.00 18.71
C ALA A 45 5.42 8.84 18.23
N GLY A 46 5.79 7.91 19.13
CA GLY A 46 6.55 6.71 18.79
C GLY A 46 5.74 5.65 18.04
N ASP A 47 4.42 5.63 18.26
CA ASP A 47 3.52 4.60 17.76
C ASP A 47 2.73 5.05 16.52
N LEU A 48 2.92 6.31 16.09
CA LEU A 48 2.22 6.90 14.94
C LEU A 48 2.31 6.06 13.67
N ILE A 49 3.43 5.37 13.46
CA ILE A 49 3.65 4.57 12.25
C ILE A 49 3.04 3.19 12.34
N GLU A 50 2.94 2.63 13.54
CA GLU A 50 2.20 1.39 13.77
C GLU A 50 0.70 1.64 13.60
N ALA A 51 0.21 2.75 14.18
CA ALA A 51 -1.18 3.15 14.12
C ALA A 51 -1.66 3.63 12.74
N PHE A 52 -0.77 4.17 11.89
CA PHE A 52 -1.13 4.80 10.60
C PHE A 52 -0.23 4.36 9.43
N SER A 53 0.19 3.10 9.44
CA SER A 53 1.09 2.53 8.44
C SER A 53 0.59 2.73 7.00
N ALA A 54 -0.67 2.39 6.71
CA ALA A 54 -1.26 2.46 5.37
C ALA A 54 -1.47 3.90 4.91
N THR A 55 -1.92 4.77 5.81
CA THR A 55 -2.04 6.21 5.54
C THR A 55 -0.70 6.82 5.16
N ILE A 56 0.35 6.54 5.95
CA ILE A 56 1.67 7.14 5.75
C ILE A 56 2.32 6.61 4.48
N ASP A 57 2.21 5.30 4.20
CA ASP A 57 2.71 4.68 2.97
C ASP A 57 2.05 5.32 1.74
N THR A 58 0.72 5.31 1.69
CA THR A 58 -0.05 5.84 0.55
C THR A 58 0.21 7.33 0.35
N ALA A 59 0.29 8.12 1.43
CA ALA A 59 0.62 9.53 1.33
C ALA A 59 2.02 9.77 0.77
N ALA A 60 3.02 9.00 1.21
CA ALA A 60 4.39 9.11 0.72
C ALA A 60 4.47 8.77 -0.77
N TRP A 61 3.77 7.72 -1.21
CA TRP A 61 3.66 7.35 -2.62
C TRP A 61 2.98 8.41 -3.48
N VAL A 62 1.86 8.98 -3.02
CA VAL A 62 1.18 10.08 -3.73
C VAL A 62 2.11 11.29 -3.87
N VAL A 63 2.86 11.66 -2.82
CA VAL A 63 3.85 12.74 -2.90
C VAL A 63 4.93 12.44 -3.94
N LEU A 64 5.50 11.23 -3.95
CA LEU A 64 6.47 10.83 -4.97
C LEU A 64 5.92 10.91 -6.39
N LEU A 65 4.67 10.48 -6.59
CA LEU A 65 3.99 10.53 -7.87
C LEU A 65 3.74 11.98 -8.34
N LEU A 66 3.32 12.87 -7.44
CA LEU A 66 3.17 14.30 -7.75
C LEU A 66 4.51 14.97 -8.04
N MET A 67 5.58 14.57 -7.34
CA MET A 67 6.94 15.05 -7.63
C MET A 67 7.44 14.59 -9.00
N PHE A 68 7.20 13.33 -9.35
CA PHE A 68 7.55 12.81 -10.67
C PHE A 68 6.84 13.57 -11.80
N GLU A 69 5.54 13.84 -11.64
CA GLU A 69 4.78 14.66 -12.58
C GLU A 69 5.31 16.11 -12.66
N LEU A 70 5.65 16.70 -11.50
CA LEU A 70 6.23 18.04 -11.44
C LEU A 70 7.56 18.11 -12.22
N GLU A 71 8.43 17.12 -12.06
CA GLU A 71 9.74 17.04 -12.74
C GLU A 71 9.62 16.77 -14.24
N THR A 72 8.66 15.97 -14.68
CA THR A 72 8.57 15.51 -16.08
C THR A 72 7.65 16.37 -16.96
N TYR A 73 6.63 17.00 -16.38
CA TYR A 73 5.62 17.72 -17.16
C TYR A 73 5.55 19.23 -16.88
N VAL A 74 5.82 19.67 -15.65
CA VAL A 74 5.61 21.06 -15.22
C VAL A 74 6.91 21.87 -15.25
N LEU A 75 8.01 21.29 -14.76
CA LEU A 75 9.30 21.96 -14.71
C LEU A 75 10.07 21.76 -16.02
N GLU A 76 10.22 22.84 -16.80
CA GLU A 76 11.21 22.88 -17.88
C GLU A 76 12.64 23.08 -17.32
N ASP A 77 13.67 22.66 -18.06
CA ASP A 77 15.10 22.71 -17.69
C ASP A 77 15.56 24.03 -17.05
N ARG A 78 14.99 25.16 -17.50
CA ARG A 78 15.28 26.51 -16.98
C ARG A 78 14.92 26.73 -15.50
N HIS A 79 14.04 25.89 -14.94
CA HIS A 79 13.58 26.02 -13.55
C HIS A 79 14.46 25.22 -12.57
N PHE A 80 15.36 24.35 -13.04
CA PHE A 80 16.26 23.57 -12.19
C PHE A 80 17.42 24.43 -11.69
N THR A 81 17.20 25.12 -10.57
CA THR A 81 18.26 25.73 -9.77
C THR A 81 18.78 24.76 -8.72
N ASN A 82 20.02 24.94 -8.26
CA ASN A 82 20.60 24.09 -7.21
C ASN A 82 19.68 23.93 -5.97
N LYS A 83 18.97 24.98 -5.56
CA LYS A 83 18.04 24.90 -4.44
C LYS A 83 16.87 23.97 -4.72
N ILE A 84 16.24 24.11 -5.90
CA ILE A 84 15.09 23.30 -6.32
C ILE A 84 15.50 21.82 -6.42
N THR A 85 16.65 21.54 -7.03
CA THR A 85 17.20 20.18 -7.13
C THR A 85 17.44 19.55 -5.76
N TRP A 86 18.06 20.28 -4.82
CA TRP A 86 18.26 19.79 -3.45
C TRP A 86 16.95 19.55 -2.70
N THR A 87 15.95 20.43 -2.87
CA THR A 87 14.64 20.24 -2.23
C THR A 87 13.90 19.02 -2.79
N LEU A 88 13.95 18.78 -4.10
CA LEU A 88 13.32 17.63 -4.74
C LEU A 88 14.01 16.33 -4.29
N HIS A 89 15.34 16.27 -4.29
CA HIS A 89 16.04 15.08 -3.78
C HIS A 89 15.78 14.84 -2.28
N GLY A 90 15.75 15.90 -1.47
CA GLY A 90 15.46 15.81 -0.04
C GLY A 90 14.06 15.28 0.23
N LEU A 91 13.04 15.80 -0.46
CA LEU A 91 11.67 15.34 -0.30
C LEU A 91 11.51 13.88 -0.76
N ARG A 92 12.16 13.49 -1.84
CA ARG A 92 12.16 12.09 -2.32
C ARG A 92 12.77 11.14 -1.30
N ALA A 93 13.92 11.51 -0.74
CA ALA A 93 14.58 10.72 0.30
C ALA A 93 13.70 10.59 1.55
N LEU A 94 12.99 11.66 1.93
CA LEU A 94 12.04 11.64 3.04
C LEU A 94 10.86 10.70 2.77
N CYS A 95 10.27 10.74 1.58
CA CYS A 95 9.18 9.82 1.21
C CYS A 95 9.65 8.36 1.22
N TYR A 96 10.82 8.05 0.68
CA TYR A 96 11.37 6.69 0.76
C TYR A 96 11.62 6.24 2.20
N ALA A 97 12.07 7.14 3.08
CA ALA A 97 12.21 6.82 4.49
C ALA A 97 10.85 6.50 5.14
N PHE A 98 9.78 7.25 4.81
CA PHE A 98 8.43 6.96 5.28
C PHE A 98 7.89 5.63 4.75
N ILE A 99 8.10 5.30 3.47
CA ILE A 99 7.68 4.00 2.89
C ILE A 99 8.38 2.83 3.59
N VAL A 100 9.70 2.93 3.81
CA VAL A 100 10.46 1.90 4.53
C VAL A 100 9.99 1.79 5.99
N TYR A 101 9.62 2.91 6.61
CA TYR A 101 9.14 2.89 7.98
C TYR A 101 7.70 2.36 8.10
N ALA A 102 6.83 2.66 7.14
CA ALA A 102 5.51 2.06 7.03
C ALA A 102 5.58 0.54 6.80
N PHE A 103 6.57 0.06 6.01
CA PHE A 103 6.85 -1.36 5.90
C PHE A 103 7.18 -2.02 7.25
N TYR A 104 7.92 -1.31 8.11
CA TYR A 104 8.12 -1.76 9.49
C TYR A 104 6.81 -1.75 10.30
N GLY A 105 5.96 -0.74 10.11
CA GLY A 105 4.60 -0.69 10.70
C GLY A 105 3.76 -1.92 10.37
N TYR A 106 3.70 -2.34 9.09
CA TYR A 106 2.99 -3.57 8.71
C TYR A 106 3.55 -4.83 9.40
N ILE A 107 4.88 -4.91 9.59
CA ILE A 107 5.50 -6.02 10.33
C ILE A 107 5.13 -5.97 11.82
N ALA A 108 5.09 -4.79 12.43
CA ALA A 108 4.69 -4.62 13.82
C ALA A 108 3.21 -5.01 14.02
N ASN A 109 2.31 -4.57 13.14
CA ASN A 109 0.90 -4.97 13.15
C ASN A 109 0.74 -6.49 13.03
N LEU A 110 1.52 -7.12 12.15
CA LEU A 110 1.52 -8.57 12.02
C LEU A 110 1.96 -9.26 13.34
N ASP A 111 3.03 -8.79 13.98
CA ASP A 111 3.50 -9.34 15.26
C ASP A 111 2.44 -9.19 16.36
N PHE A 112 1.81 -8.01 16.46
CA PHE A 112 0.70 -7.73 17.37
C PHE A 112 -0.46 -8.72 17.20
N LEU A 113 -0.84 -9.06 15.97
CA LEU A 113 -1.92 -10.02 15.69
C LEU A 113 -1.60 -11.46 16.08
N TYR A 114 -0.34 -11.79 16.36
CA TYR A 114 0.06 -13.06 16.96
C TYR A 114 0.08 -13.00 18.50
N GLU A 115 0.14 -11.82 19.11
CA GLU A 115 0.01 -11.62 20.55
C GLU A 115 -1.46 -11.75 20.98
N THR A 116 -1.98 -12.97 20.93
CA THR A 116 -3.35 -13.29 21.32
C THR A 116 -3.42 -14.16 22.57
N THR A 117 -4.47 -13.97 23.35
CA THR A 117 -4.80 -14.83 24.49
C THR A 117 -6.22 -15.36 24.35
N THR A 118 -6.46 -16.58 24.83
CA THR A 118 -7.81 -17.13 24.89
C THR A 118 -8.57 -16.49 26.04
N LEU A 119 -9.85 -16.14 25.87
CA LEU A 119 -10.69 -15.72 26.99
C LEU A 119 -11.21 -16.95 27.75
N PRO A 120 -10.68 -17.26 28.95
CA PRO A 120 -11.14 -18.42 29.69
C PRO A 120 -12.53 -18.17 30.27
N GLY A 121 -13.47 -19.08 30.00
CA GLY A 121 -14.81 -19.06 30.60
C GLY A 121 -15.85 -18.22 29.87
N ILE A 122 -15.51 -17.58 28.76
CA ILE A 122 -16.47 -16.92 27.86
C ILE A 122 -16.65 -17.78 26.61
N VAL A 123 -17.79 -18.46 26.53
CA VAL A 123 -18.15 -19.33 25.41
C VAL A 123 -19.23 -18.72 24.51
N ASP A 124 -19.81 -17.61 24.93
CA ASP A 124 -20.88 -16.91 24.21
C ASP A 124 -20.54 -15.42 24.13
N VAL A 125 -20.47 -14.89 22.90
CA VAL A 125 -20.22 -13.47 22.62
C VAL A 125 -21.28 -12.59 23.29
N CYS A 126 -22.52 -13.06 23.43
CA CYS A 126 -23.60 -12.33 24.08
C CYS A 126 -23.41 -12.14 25.59
N SER A 127 -22.46 -12.85 26.21
CA SER A 127 -22.12 -12.67 27.62
C SER A 127 -21.16 -11.50 27.85
N LEU A 128 -20.57 -10.94 26.79
CA LEU A 128 -19.71 -9.75 26.86
C LEU A 128 -20.55 -8.50 27.09
N SER A 129 -20.01 -7.55 27.85
CA SER A 129 -20.71 -6.30 28.16
C SER A 129 -20.84 -5.42 26.91
N PRO A 130 -22.08 -5.02 26.53
CA PRO A 130 -22.28 -4.07 25.44
C PRO A 130 -21.53 -2.76 25.69
N GLY A 131 -21.03 -2.13 24.61
CA GLY A 131 -20.31 -0.86 24.67
C GLY A 131 -18.91 -0.92 25.31
N THR A 132 -18.42 -2.11 25.67
CA THR A 132 -17.05 -2.31 26.16
C THR A 132 -16.22 -3.17 25.22
N TRP A 133 -16.85 -4.18 24.60
CA TRP A 133 -16.19 -5.11 23.70
C TRP A 133 -16.62 -4.93 22.26
N SER A 134 -15.67 -5.12 21.35
CA SER A 134 -15.88 -5.17 19.91
C SER A 134 -15.59 -6.56 19.36
N TRP A 135 -16.25 -6.89 18.25
CA TRP A 135 -15.97 -8.05 17.44
C TRP A 135 -15.03 -7.65 16.29
N ALA A 136 -13.92 -8.34 16.12
CA ALA A 136 -13.05 -8.11 14.95
C ALA A 136 -13.65 -8.81 13.73
N VAL A 137 -14.16 -8.02 12.80
CA VAL A 137 -14.83 -8.50 11.58
C VAL A 137 -13.78 -8.91 10.56
N THR A 138 -12.81 -8.03 10.32
CA THR A 138 -11.66 -8.24 9.44
C THR A 138 -10.43 -7.52 10.03
N LEU A 139 -9.31 -7.48 9.31
CA LEU A 139 -8.16 -6.69 9.70
C LEU A 139 -8.58 -5.21 9.82
N ASP A 140 -8.25 -4.59 10.95
CA ASP A 140 -8.57 -3.19 11.31
C ASP A 140 -10.06 -2.77 11.22
N ASP A 141 -10.98 -3.74 11.07
CA ASP A 141 -12.43 -3.51 11.07
C ASP A 141 -13.09 -4.17 12.29
N TYR A 142 -13.73 -3.35 13.11
CA TYR A 142 -14.31 -3.73 14.39
C TYR A 142 -15.76 -3.31 14.50
N ALA A 143 -16.64 -4.28 14.79
CA ALA A 143 -18.05 -4.04 15.03
C ALA A 143 -18.37 -4.04 16.53
N GLU A 144 -19.19 -3.09 16.99
CA GLU A 144 -19.67 -3.08 18.37
C GLU A 144 -20.53 -4.32 18.67
N ILE A 145 -20.29 -4.96 19.81
CA ILE A 145 -21.09 -6.10 20.27
C ILE A 145 -22.35 -5.57 20.99
N THR A 146 -23.52 -5.98 20.50
CA THR A 146 -24.83 -5.59 21.03
C THR A 146 -25.70 -6.83 21.25
N ALA A 147 -26.75 -6.70 22.06
CA ALA A 147 -27.72 -7.77 22.26
C ALA A 147 -28.46 -8.20 20.96
N ALA A 148 -28.40 -7.37 19.91
CA ALA A 148 -29.07 -7.65 18.63
C ALA A 148 -28.20 -8.45 17.64
N ASN A 149 -26.87 -8.33 17.71
CA ASN A 149 -25.94 -8.96 16.76
C ASN A 149 -25.01 -10.01 17.37
N CYS A 150 -24.89 -10.07 18.71
CA CYS A 150 -23.94 -10.97 19.37
C CYS A 150 -24.10 -12.45 18.99
N ALA A 151 -25.34 -12.90 18.80
CA ALA A 151 -25.66 -14.28 18.43
C ALA A 151 -25.38 -14.60 16.94
N THR A 152 -25.02 -13.61 16.12
CA THR A 152 -24.76 -13.80 14.68
C THR A 152 -23.29 -13.92 14.33
N PHE A 153 -22.38 -13.59 15.26
CA PHE A 153 -20.95 -13.52 14.97
C PHE A 153 -20.28 -14.89 14.87
N THR A 154 -20.51 -15.77 15.84
CA THR A 154 -19.90 -17.10 15.85
C THR A 154 -20.62 -18.06 16.80
N ASP A 155 -20.58 -19.35 16.47
CA ASP A 155 -20.95 -20.46 17.38
C ASP A 155 -19.69 -21.15 17.96
N ALA A 156 -18.49 -20.60 17.70
CA ALA A 156 -17.24 -21.21 18.12
C ALA A 156 -17.07 -21.16 19.65
N PRO A 157 -16.61 -22.25 20.29
CA PRO A 157 -16.51 -22.34 21.75
C PRO A 157 -15.30 -21.62 22.34
N ILE A 158 -14.36 -21.17 21.50
CA ILE A 158 -13.11 -20.52 21.91
C ILE A 158 -13.04 -19.17 21.23
N LEU A 159 -12.91 -18.13 22.05
CA LEU A 159 -12.69 -16.77 21.63
C LEU A 159 -11.26 -16.34 21.97
N TYR A 160 -10.66 -15.58 21.07
CA TYR A 160 -9.34 -14.99 21.20
C TYR A 160 -9.49 -13.49 21.38
N GLN A 161 -8.63 -12.92 22.20
CA GLN A 161 -8.47 -11.49 22.39
C GLN A 161 -7.05 -11.10 21.98
N PHE A 162 -6.96 -10.00 21.23
CA PHE A 162 -5.70 -9.32 20.96
C PHE A 162 -5.20 -8.64 22.24
N LYS A 163 -3.90 -8.74 22.50
CA LYS A 163 -3.29 -8.26 23.74
C LYS A 163 -3.68 -6.80 24.02
N ASP A 164 -4.13 -6.57 25.25
CA ASP A 164 -4.52 -5.25 25.78
C ASP A 164 -5.63 -4.52 24.99
N MET A 165 -6.29 -5.20 24.05
CA MET A 165 -7.37 -4.67 23.23
C MET A 165 -8.72 -5.28 23.65
N MET A 166 -9.76 -4.45 23.74
CA MET A 166 -11.13 -4.93 24.03
C MET A 166 -11.85 -5.43 22.77
N ALA A 167 -11.15 -6.26 21.99
CA ALA A 167 -11.67 -6.86 20.76
C ALA A 167 -11.51 -8.38 20.82
N VAL A 168 -12.53 -9.10 20.36
CA VAL A 168 -12.55 -10.56 20.31
C VAL A 168 -12.82 -11.08 18.90
N VAL A 169 -12.33 -12.29 18.64
CA VAL A 169 -12.52 -13.00 17.38
C VAL A 169 -12.51 -14.51 17.63
N ASP A 170 -13.13 -15.28 16.74
CA ASP A 170 -12.99 -16.73 16.76
C ASP A 170 -11.71 -17.23 16.06
N SER A 171 -11.49 -18.55 16.10
CA SER A 171 -10.30 -19.16 15.49
C SER A 171 -10.20 -19.03 13.97
N GLN A 172 -11.32 -18.88 13.26
CA GLN A 172 -11.32 -18.77 11.80
C GLN A 172 -11.05 -17.31 11.40
N GLY A 173 -11.77 -16.37 12.02
CA GLY A 173 -11.54 -14.94 11.85
C GLY A 173 -10.12 -14.54 12.20
N LEU A 174 -9.54 -15.07 13.28
CA LEU A 174 -8.14 -14.81 13.64
C LEU A 174 -7.16 -15.19 12.52
N LYS A 175 -7.35 -16.35 11.90
CA LYS A 175 -6.51 -16.78 10.78
C LYS A 175 -6.69 -15.91 9.54
N ASP A 176 -7.95 -15.55 9.25
CA ASP A 176 -8.26 -14.71 8.10
C ASP A 176 -7.63 -13.32 8.26
N ILE A 177 -7.70 -12.72 9.46
CA ILE A 177 -7.03 -11.46 9.83
C ILE A 177 -5.50 -11.58 9.72
N GLN A 178 -4.90 -12.64 10.26
CA GLN A 178 -3.45 -12.86 10.16
C GLN A 178 -2.99 -13.02 8.71
N TYR A 179 -3.77 -13.68 7.86
CA TYR A 179 -3.46 -13.80 6.44
C TYR A 179 -3.57 -12.48 5.71
N LEU A 180 -4.54 -11.62 6.03
CA LEU A 180 -4.62 -10.27 5.49
C LEU A 180 -3.38 -9.45 5.87
N ALA A 181 -2.98 -9.47 7.14
CA ALA A 181 -1.78 -8.75 7.59
C ALA A 181 -0.49 -9.25 6.92
N TRP A 182 -0.39 -10.56 6.65
CA TRP A 182 0.70 -11.10 5.83
C TRP A 182 0.68 -10.56 4.40
N VAL A 183 -0.50 -10.39 3.81
CA VAL A 183 -0.64 -9.81 2.47
C VAL A 183 -0.16 -8.36 2.45
N ASP A 184 -0.45 -7.57 3.49
CA ASP A 184 0.04 -6.18 3.59
C ASP A 184 1.57 -6.13 3.64
N VAL A 185 2.19 -6.95 4.49
CA VAL A 185 3.66 -7.07 4.58
C VAL A 185 4.25 -7.50 3.23
N ILE A 186 3.67 -8.52 2.59
CA ILE A 186 4.17 -9.00 1.29
C ILE A 186 4.02 -7.92 0.23
N ASN A 187 2.87 -7.24 0.16
CA ASN A 187 2.61 -6.20 -0.82
C ASN A 187 3.60 -5.03 -0.69
N ALA A 188 3.77 -4.49 0.51
CA ALA A 188 4.70 -3.39 0.77
C ALA A 188 6.16 -3.81 0.48
N GLY A 189 6.55 -5.02 0.88
CA GLY A 189 7.87 -5.57 0.58
C GLY A 189 8.11 -5.75 -0.93
N VAL A 190 7.10 -6.22 -1.67
CA VAL A 190 7.18 -6.38 -3.13
C VAL A 190 7.30 -5.02 -3.81
N TRP A 191 6.57 -3.99 -3.37
CA TRP A 191 6.72 -2.63 -3.90
C TRP A 191 8.13 -2.06 -3.70
N LEU A 192 8.73 -2.24 -2.52
CA LEU A 192 10.13 -1.88 -2.28
C LEU A 192 11.09 -2.61 -3.24
N LEU A 193 10.84 -3.89 -3.50
CA LEU A 193 11.63 -4.67 -4.47
C LEU A 193 11.41 -4.18 -5.91
N VAL A 194 10.20 -3.78 -6.29
CA VAL A 194 9.92 -3.18 -7.61
C VAL A 194 10.75 -1.92 -7.79
N VAL A 195 10.73 -1.00 -6.82
CA VAL A 195 11.55 0.23 -6.86
C VAL A 195 13.04 -0.11 -6.98
N LEU A 196 13.53 -1.05 -6.18
CA LEU A 196 14.92 -1.47 -6.21
C LEU A 196 15.31 -2.04 -7.59
N VAL A 197 14.48 -2.90 -8.18
CA VAL A 197 14.71 -3.45 -9.52
C VAL A 197 14.72 -2.35 -10.57
N LEU A 198 13.77 -1.41 -10.52
CA LEU A 198 13.72 -0.28 -11.45
C LEU A 198 14.94 0.63 -11.32
N GLU A 199 15.42 0.89 -10.11
CA GLU A 199 16.63 1.69 -9.89
C GLU A 199 17.89 0.98 -10.42
N ILE A 200 17.99 -0.34 -10.22
CA ILE A 200 19.08 -1.16 -10.77
C ILE A 200 19.06 -1.12 -12.30
N ASP A 201 17.88 -1.24 -12.92
CA ASP A 201 17.73 -1.16 -14.37
C ASP A 201 18.24 0.16 -14.92
N VAL A 202 17.81 1.29 -14.33
CA VAL A 202 18.25 2.63 -14.75
C VAL A 202 19.78 2.76 -14.63
N ARG A 203 20.37 2.34 -13.51
CA ARG A 203 21.83 2.40 -13.30
C ARG A 203 22.61 1.49 -14.25
N LEU A 204 22.06 0.34 -14.63
CA LEU A 204 22.68 -0.57 -15.60
C LEU A 204 22.57 -0.01 -17.03
N GLN A 205 21.46 0.66 -17.34
CA GLN A 205 21.20 1.29 -18.62
C GLN A 205 22.16 2.47 -18.84
N GLU A 206 22.33 3.36 -17.85
CA GLU A 206 23.30 4.47 -17.91
C GLU A 206 24.74 4.01 -18.17
N ARG A 207 25.08 2.77 -17.76
CA ARG A 207 26.40 2.17 -17.98
C ARG A 207 26.51 1.36 -19.27
N ASN A 208 25.49 1.35 -20.13
CA ASN A 208 25.39 0.50 -21.33
C ASN A 208 25.60 -1.00 -21.03
N ARG A 209 25.18 -1.48 -19.85
CA ARG A 209 25.30 -2.89 -19.44
C ARG A 209 23.96 -3.60 -19.29
N PHE A 210 22.86 -2.94 -19.67
CA PHE A 210 21.52 -3.49 -19.59
C PHE A 210 21.17 -4.35 -20.82
N GLU A 211 21.93 -5.41 -21.01
CA GLU A 211 21.81 -6.29 -22.18
C GLU A 211 21.88 -7.77 -21.79
N GLY A 212 21.38 -8.63 -22.69
CA GLY A 212 21.48 -10.08 -22.56
C GLY A 212 20.85 -10.64 -21.28
N LEU A 213 21.68 -11.19 -20.40
CA LEU A 213 21.24 -11.90 -19.19
C LEU A 213 20.68 -10.95 -18.12
N ALA A 214 21.26 -9.75 -17.96
CA ALA A 214 20.78 -8.77 -16.99
C ALA A 214 19.35 -8.30 -17.30
N LEU A 215 19.08 -8.00 -18.58
CA LEU A 215 17.73 -7.65 -19.07
C LEU A 215 16.73 -8.78 -18.85
N ARG A 216 17.11 -10.03 -19.15
CA ARG A 216 16.22 -11.20 -18.96
C ARG A 216 15.87 -11.41 -17.49
N LEU A 217 16.87 -11.34 -16.60
CA LEU A 217 16.63 -11.50 -15.16
C LEU A 217 15.72 -10.40 -14.61
N SER A 218 15.95 -9.14 -15.00
CA SER A 218 15.09 -8.02 -14.59
C SER A 218 13.65 -8.21 -15.06
N ASN A 219 13.43 -8.58 -16.33
CA ASN A 219 12.09 -8.82 -16.86
C ASN A 219 11.37 -9.96 -16.14
N VAL A 220 12.07 -11.07 -15.85
CA VAL A 220 11.49 -12.18 -15.08
C VAL A 220 11.15 -11.74 -13.66
N ALA A 221 12.04 -10.99 -13.01
CA ALA A 221 11.79 -10.45 -11.68
C ALA A 221 10.54 -9.57 -11.66
N LYS A 222 10.40 -8.63 -12.61
CA LYS A 222 9.21 -7.78 -12.73
C LYS A 222 7.92 -8.58 -12.93
N VAL A 223 7.93 -9.58 -13.82
CA VAL A 223 6.77 -10.44 -14.04
C VAL A 223 6.34 -11.13 -12.74
N VAL A 224 7.30 -11.66 -11.98
CA VAL A 224 7.02 -12.31 -10.68
C VAL A 224 6.48 -11.28 -9.68
N LEU A 225 7.14 -10.14 -9.52
CA LEU A 225 6.74 -9.10 -8.56
C LEU A 225 5.33 -8.55 -8.87
N TYR A 226 5.05 -8.18 -10.11
CA TYR A 226 3.72 -7.71 -10.52
C TYR A 226 2.65 -8.80 -10.40
N SER A 227 3.01 -10.08 -10.61
CA SER A 227 2.08 -11.18 -10.36
C SER A 227 1.74 -11.32 -8.88
N LEU A 228 2.72 -11.15 -7.98
CA LEU A 228 2.49 -11.15 -6.53
C LEU A 228 1.59 -9.99 -6.10
N LEU A 229 1.82 -8.78 -6.62
CA LEU A 229 0.96 -7.62 -6.37
C LEU A 229 -0.48 -7.86 -6.85
N LEU A 230 -0.64 -8.46 -8.04
CA LEU A 230 -1.96 -8.80 -8.56
C LEU A 230 -2.67 -9.84 -7.69
N LEU A 231 -1.94 -10.84 -7.18
CA LEU A 231 -2.50 -11.84 -6.27
C LEU A 231 -2.91 -11.22 -4.93
N ALA A 232 -2.12 -10.28 -4.39
CA ALA A 232 -2.49 -9.51 -3.21
C ALA A 232 -3.79 -8.72 -3.43
N ALA A 233 -3.89 -7.97 -4.54
CA ALA A 233 -5.11 -7.26 -4.92
C ALA A 233 -6.33 -8.19 -4.99
N ILE A 234 -6.20 -9.33 -5.67
CA ILE A 234 -7.30 -10.31 -5.75
C ILE A 234 -7.67 -10.83 -4.36
N TYR A 235 -6.69 -11.06 -3.48
CA TYR A 235 -6.94 -11.56 -2.13
C TYR A 235 -7.73 -10.55 -1.29
N TRP A 236 -7.33 -9.27 -1.26
CA TRP A 236 -8.10 -8.22 -0.60
C TRP A 236 -9.52 -8.13 -1.15
N GLY A 237 -9.69 -8.15 -2.47
CA GLY A 237 -11.03 -8.08 -3.08
C GLY A 237 -11.95 -9.27 -2.75
N LEU A 238 -11.41 -10.39 -2.27
CA LEU A 238 -12.18 -11.57 -1.86
C LEU A 238 -12.37 -11.69 -0.34
N LYS A 239 -11.44 -11.17 0.46
CA LYS A 239 -11.32 -11.47 1.89
C LYS A 239 -11.06 -10.25 2.79
N GLY A 240 -10.48 -9.20 2.25
CA GLY A 240 -10.13 -7.98 2.98
C GLY A 240 -11.14 -6.87 2.74
N ASP A 241 -10.69 -5.64 2.96
CA ASP A 241 -11.49 -4.47 2.72
C ASP A 241 -11.41 -3.99 1.26
N PHE A 242 -12.44 -3.25 0.84
CA PHE A 242 -12.52 -2.67 -0.49
C PHE A 242 -11.44 -1.64 -0.76
N VAL A 243 -11.04 -0.84 0.25
CA VAL A 243 -10.05 0.22 0.10
C VAL A 243 -8.69 -0.35 -0.28
N ASP A 244 -8.25 -1.45 0.35
CA ASP A 244 -7.00 -2.14 0.02
C ASP A 244 -6.95 -2.62 -1.44
N PHE A 245 -8.01 -3.32 -1.86
CA PHE A 245 -8.14 -3.78 -3.24
C PHE A 245 -8.12 -2.61 -4.22
N TRP A 246 -8.89 -1.56 -3.92
CA TRP A 246 -9.03 -0.40 -4.77
C TRP A 246 -7.72 0.37 -4.93
N ASP A 247 -6.98 0.57 -3.84
CA ASP A 247 -5.66 1.19 -3.86
C ASP A 247 -4.67 0.37 -4.68
N ALA A 248 -4.55 -0.92 -4.39
CA ALA A 248 -3.66 -1.82 -5.12
C ALA A 248 -3.96 -1.86 -6.62
N PHE A 249 -5.25 -1.88 -6.99
CA PHE A 249 -5.68 -1.81 -8.38
C PHE A 249 -5.25 -0.51 -9.05
N LEU A 250 -5.47 0.64 -8.41
CA LEU A 250 -5.09 1.95 -8.95
C LEU A 250 -3.58 2.07 -9.12
N TRP A 251 -2.78 1.58 -8.17
CA TRP A 251 -1.32 1.57 -8.28
C TRP A 251 -0.82 0.67 -9.40
N LEU A 252 -1.37 -0.53 -9.56
CA LEU A 252 -1.04 -1.41 -10.69
C LEU A 252 -1.35 -0.73 -12.03
N VAL A 253 -2.52 -0.10 -12.14
CA VAL A 253 -2.90 0.67 -13.32
C VAL A 253 -1.91 1.82 -13.55
N ALA A 254 -1.61 2.62 -12.52
CA ALA A 254 -0.69 3.75 -12.60
C ALA A 254 0.72 3.32 -13.07
N PHE A 255 1.27 2.26 -12.49
CA PHE A 255 2.59 1.75 -12.84
C PHE A 255 2.65 1.16 -14.25
N VAL A 256 1.60 0.46 -14.70
CA VAL A 256 1.52 0.00 -16.10
C VAL A 256 1.63 1.17 -17.07
N PHE A 257 0.93 2.29 -16.79
CA PHE A 257 1.03 3.48 -17.64
C PHE A 257 2.40 4.16 -17.58
N ILE A 258 3.03 4.23 -16.40
CA ILE A 258 4.38 4.76 -16.26
C ILE A 258 5.39 3.90 -17.04
N GLU A 259 5.32 2.57 -16.92
CA GLU A 259 6.23 1.67 -17.63
C GLU A 259 6.02 1.67 -19.15
N LEU A 260 4.78 1.72 -19.62
CA LEU A 260 4.47 1.81 -21.06
C LEU A 260 5.04 3.09 -21.67
N ASN A 261 4.87 4.24 -21.00
CA ASN A 261 5.46 5.50 -21.44
C ASN A 261 7.00 5.43 -21.49
N VAL A 262 7.64 4.82 -20.48
CA VAL A 262 9.10 4.63 -20.46
C VAL A 262 9.56 3.66 -21.56
N PHE A 263 8.76 2.67 -21.92
CA PHE A 263 9.08 1.72 -23.00
C PHE A 263 9.00 2.38 -24.38
N GLU A 264 7.98 3.19 -24.65
CA GLU A 264 7.87 3.97 -25.89
C GLU A 264 9.10 4.88 -26.08
N TRP A 265 9.49 5.60 -25.02
CA TRP A 265 10.66 6.48 -25.08
C TRP A 265 11.97 5.74 -25.37
N ARG A 266 12.15 4.54 -24.81
CA ARG A 266 13.30 3.66 -25.13
C ARG A 266 13.32 3.19 -26.59
N GLN A 267 12.15 2.99 -27.21
CA GLN A 267 12.09 2.64 -28.63
C GLN A 267 12.47 3.83 -29.51
N GLU A 268 12.00 5.03 -29.17
CA GLU A 268 12.33 6.26 -29.87
C GLU A 268 13.83 6.56 -29.80
N GLU A 269 14.47 6.45 -28.62
CA GLU A 269 15.93 6.60 -28.48
C GLU A 269 16.69 5.60 -29.37
N LYS A 270 16.31 4.32 -29.33
CA LYS A 270 16.96 3.29 -30.15
C LYS A 270 16.78 3.54 -31.63
N GLN A 271 15.62 4.03 -32.07
CA GLN A 271 15.36 4.40 -33.45
C GLN A 271 16.18 5.62 -33.87
N ALA A 272 16.30 6.63 -33.01
CA ALA A 272 17.14 7.80 -33.26
C ALA A 272 18.62 7.42 -33.36
N LEU A 273 19.13 6.60 -32.44
CA LEU A 273 20.50 6.04 -32.47
C LEU A 273 20.75 5.16 -33.70
N ALA A 274 19.74 4.44 -34.19
CA ALA A 274 19.85 3.64 -35.41
C ALA A 274 19.73 4.46 -36.70
N ALA A 275 19.06 5.62 -36.65
CA ALA A 275 18.86 6.52 -37.78
C ALA A 275 20.05 7.47 -38.01
N ASP A 276 20.87 7.71 -37.00
CA ASP A 276 22.12 8.49 -37.09
C ASP A 276 23.32 7.68 -36.54
N PRO A 277 23.75 6.63 -37.25
CA PRO A 277 24.91 5.85 -36.85
C PRO A 277 26.18 6.67 -37.11
N LEU A 278 26.76 7.23 -36.05
CA LEU A 278 28.12 7.77 -36.08
C LEU A 278 29.15 6.70 -36.44
#